data_AF-A0A356FD84-F1
#
_entry.id   AF-A0A356FD84-F1
#
_cell.length_a   1.000
_cell.length_b   1.000
_cell.length_c   1.000
_cell.angle_alpha   90.00
_cell.angle_beta   90.00
_cell.angle_gamma   90.00
#
_symmetry.space_group_name_H-M   'P 1'
#
loop_
_entity.id
_entity.type
_entity.pdbx_description
1 polymer ?
#
loop_
_entity_poly.entity_id
_entity_poly.type
_entity_poly.pdbx_seq_one_letter_code
_entity_poly.pdbx_strand_id
1 'polypeptide(L)'
;MVIGASASAGFNTRREAGRTVNLAKIIEHMVEVEHDEVLNTSSPLFFMNPRWMGTQAIRSAKEARATLVVAVDFLFWFGYGPKSEDRRMEDLEAGLKYLSELKCPVLLSRIPDMKASVGKMLSPRQVPRPATLKGLNERIDAWAAEHKNIILVPMAEFLNDLRAGKAVKVAKISYPEGSIRTLLQRDELHPTLEGMVALMALSLFKLCERHKELSQDDFEMDPQVVKKRVIAAVRRGKKPEDKTPAKNKKDS
;
A
#
# COMPACT_ATOMS: atom_id res chain seq x y z
N MET A 1 6.13 -8.90 5.83
CA MET A 1 5.82 -7.67 6.60
C MET A 1 5.42 -6.54 5.66
N VAL A 2 4.44 -5.73 6.05
CA VAL A 2 4.03 -4.51 5.34
C VAL A 2 4.55 -3.27 6.04
N ILE A 3 5.22 -2.39 5.29
CA ILE A 3 5.67 -1.07 5.73
C ILE A 3 5.15 0.01 4.78
N GLY A 4 5.04 1.25 5.26
CA GLY A 4 4.68 2.39 4.42
C GLY A 4 3.60 3.27 5.01
N ALA A 5 2.83 3.91 4.14
CA ALA A 5 1.98 5.04 4.46
C ALA A 5 0.50 4.66 4.50
N SER A 6 -0.36 5.63 4.16
CA SER A 6 -1.82 5.55 4.31
C SER A 6 -2.48 4.56 3.34
N ALA A 7 -1.92 4.34 2.16
CA ALA A 7 -2.45 3.34 1.23
C ALA A 7 -2.22 1.94 1.81
N SER A 8 -1.02 1.66 2.33
CA SER A 8 -0.70 0.40 3.00
C SER A 8 -1.47 0.19 4.30
N ALA A 9 -1.68 1.27 5.07
CA ALA A 9 -2.38 1.24 6.34
C ALA A 9 -3.92 1.11 6.20
N GLY A 10 -4.45 1.16 4.98
CA GLY A 10 -5.87 0.97 4.72
C GLY A 10 -6.72 2.19 5.01
N PHE A 11 -6.23 3.38 4.65
CA PHE A 11 -6.94 4.64 4.88
C PHE A 11 -8.41 4.55 4.45
N ASN A 12 -9.31 4.82 5.39
CA ASN A 12 -10.76 4.90 5.18
C ASN A 12 -11.48 3.62 4.70
N THR A 13 -10.78 2.48 4.57
CA THR A 13 -11.38 1.16 4.24
C THR A 13 -12.46 0.71 5.22
N ARG A 14 -12.48 1.27 6.43
CA ARG A 14 -13.56 1.08 7.40
C ARG A 14 -14.94 1.36 6.82
N ARG A 15 -15.07 2.30 5.89
CA ARG A 15 -16.36 2.61 5.26
C ARG A 15 -16.88 1.46 4.39
N GLU A 16 -15.99 0.62 3.86
CA GLU A 16 -16.33 -0.52 3.01
C GLU A 16 -16.47 -1.81 3.83
N ALA A 17 -15.56 -2.05 4.79
CA ALA A 17 -15.49 -3.32 5.53
C ALA A 17 -16.07 -3.27 6.95
N GLY A 18 -16.46 -2.10 7.45
CA GLY A 18 -16.93 -1.89 8.83
C GLY A 18 -15.81 -1.76 9.87
N ARG A 19 -14.57 -2.17 9.56
CA ARG A 19 -13.33 -1.86 10.30
C ARG A 19 -12.21 -1.57 9.32
N THR A 20 -11.15 -0.93 9.80
CA THR A 20 -9.96 -0.65 8.98
C THR A 20 -9.30 -1.97 8.56
N VAL A 21 -9.03 -2.11 7.27
CA VAL A 21 -8.31 -3.24 6.67
C VAL A 21 -7.02 -2.69 6.05
N ASN A 22 -5.86 -3.13 6.55
CA ASN A 22 -4.55 -2.81 5.98
C ASN A 22 -4.10 -3.88 4.98
N LEU A 23 -3.01 -3.64 4.24
CA LEU A 23 -2.51 -4.61 3.26
C LEU A 23 -2.08 -5.93 3.91
N ALA A 24 -1.60 -5.94 5.15
CA ALA A 24 -1.25 -7.20 5.80
C ALA A 24 -2.47 -8.11 5.96
N LYS A 25 -3.60 -7.55 6.39
CA LYS A 25 -4.87 -8.29 6.47
C LYS A 25 -5.36 -8.75 5.09
N ILE A 26 -5.06 -8.02 4.02
CA ILE A 26 -5.36 -8.46 2.65
C ILE A 26 -4.46 -9.64 2.28
N ILE A 27 -3.16 -9.55 2.50
CA ILE A 27 -2.18 -10.61 2.18
C ILE A 27 -2.53 -11.92 2.91
N GLU A 28 -2.86 -11.86 4.21
CA GLU A 28 -3.36 -12.99 5.01
C GLU A 28 -4.54 -13.74 4.36
N HIS A 29 -5.34 -13.05 3.55
CA HIS A 29 -6.50 -13.62 2.86
C HIS A 29 -6.26 -13.86 1.36
N MET A 30 -5.06 -13.54 0.87
CA MET A 30 -4.58 -13.87 -0.47
C MET A 30 -3.68 -15.10 -0.47
N VAL A 31 -2.83 -15.32 0.54
CA VAL A 31 -1.90 -16.46 0.54
C VAL A 31 -2.66 -17.76 0.83
N GLU A 32 -2.51 -18.75 -0.06
CA GLU A 32 -3.18 -20.07 0.01
C GLU A 32 -2.26 -21.18 0.52
N VAL A 33 -0.98 -20.88 0.70
CA VAL A 33 0.03 -21.80 1.24
C VAL A 33 0.33 -21.49 2.71
N GLU A 34 0.95 -22.44 3.40
CA GLU A 34 1.41 -22.23 4.78
C GLU A 34 2.39 -21.05 4.84
N HIS A 35 2.15 -20.13 5.77
CA HIS A 35 2.95 -18.94 5.97
C HIS A 35 2.89 -18.46 7.42
N ASP A 36 3.94 -17.77 7.86
CA ASP A 36 3.95 -17.04 9.12
C ASP A 36 3.03 -15.81 9.07
N GLU A 37 2.62 -15.32 10.25
CA GLU A 37 1.81 -14.11 10.37
C GLU A 37 2.39 -12.93 9.58
N VAL A 38 1.53 -12.29 8.79
CA VAL A 38 1.85 -11.08 8.04
C VAL A 38 1.79 -9.88 8.97
N LEU A 39 2.97 -9.47 9.44
CA LEU A 39 3.11 -8.30 10.28
C LEU A 39 2.88 -6.98 9.52
N ASN A 40 2.35 -5.97 10.21
CA ASN A 40 2.11 -4.62 9.68
C ASN A 40 2.68 -3.52 10.57
N THR A 41 3.51 -2.66 9.99
CA THR A 41 3.96 -1.42 10.63
C THR A 41 3.69 -0.19 9.76
N SER A 42 2.88 -0.33 8.70
CA SER A 42 2.41 0.82 7.92
C SER A 42 1.54 1.74 8.77
N SER A 43 1.55 3.03 8.45
CA SER A 43 0.84 4.04 9.25
C SER A 43 0.23 5.15 8.38
N PRO A 44 -1.02 5.56 8.67
CA PRO A 44 -1.62 6.71 8.00
C PRO A 44 -0.95 8.03 8.39
N LEU A 45 -0.13 8.03 9.44
CA LEU A 45 0.60 9.20 9.94
C LEU A 45 2.03 9.32 9.38
N PHE A 46 2.41 8.46 8.41
CA PHE A 46 3.76 8.45 7.82
C PHE A 46 4.24 9.84 7.34
N PHE A 47 3.30 10.67 6.88
CA PHE A 47 3.56 12.03 6.41
C PHE A 47 4.11 12.99 7.47
N MET A 48 3.87 12.72 8.77
CA MET A 48 4.26 13.62 9.85
C MET A 48 5.78 13.68 10.04
N ASN A 49 6.45 12.53 9.92
CA ASN A 49 7.90 12.44 9.99
C ASN A 49 8.42 11.23 9.19
N PRO A 50 8.52 11.35 7.86
CA PRO A 50 8.89 10.23 6.98
C PRO A 50 10.26 9.63 7.32
N ARG A 51 11.22 10.46 7.77
CA ARG A 51 12.56 9.99 8.12
C ARG A 51 12.53 9.11 9.37
N TRP A 52 11.92 9.57 10.46
CA TRP A 52 11.83 8.79 11.69
C TRP A 52 10.98 7.53 11.49
N MET A 53 9.83 7.64 10.83
CA MET A 53 8.95 6.50 10.58
C MET A 53 9.57 5.49 9.63
N GLY A 54 10.33 5.94 8.64
CA GLY A 54 11.14 5.08 7.78
C GLY A 54 12.16 4.28 8.57
N THR A 55 12.93 4.92 9.47
CA THR A 55 13.88 4.23 10.34
C THR A 55 13.20 3.20 11.23
N GLN A 56 12.06 3.52 11.85
CA GLN A 56 11.33 2.56 12.69
C GLN A 56 10.82 1.37 11.87
N ALA A 57 10.29 1.60 10.67
CA ALA A 57 9.81 0.53 9.81
C ALA A 57 10.92 -0.45 9.40
N ILE A 58 12.11 0.04 9.02
CA ILE A 58 13.26 -0.82 8.70
C ILE A 58 13.73 -1.59 9.94
N ARG A 59 13.77 -0.93 11.10
CA ARG A 59 14.12 -1.58 12.36
C ARG A 59 13.15 -2.72 12.67
N SER A 60 11.84 -2.48 12.61
CA SER A 60 10.82 -3.53 12.82
C SER A 60 10.98 -4.69 11.86
N ALA A 61 11.25 -4.43 10.58
CA ALA A 61 11.44 -5.48 9.58
C ALA A 61 12.67 -6.36 9.88
N LYS A 62 13.77 -5.75 10.35
CA LYS A 62 14.99 -6.47 10.75
C LYS A 62 14.77 -7.27 12.04
N GLU A 63 14.14 -6.66 13.05
CA GLU A 63 13.84 -7.32 14.33
C GLU A 63 12.91 -8.53 14.13
N ALA A 64 11.90 -8.40 13.28
CA ALA A 64 11.01 -9.49 12.91
C ALA A 64 11.63 -10.51 11.92
N ARG A 65 12.88 -10.30 11.49
CA ARG A 65 13.56 -11.14 10.48
C ARG A 65 12.69 -11.38 9.23
N ALA A 66 12.04 -10.32 8.74
CA ALA A 66 11.09 -10.43 7.65
C ALA A 66 11.70 -11.11 6.42
N THR A 67 11.01 -12.13 5.89
CA THR A 67 11.39 -12.87 4.68
C THR A 67 10.94 -12.18 3.39
N LEU A 68 9.96 -11.28 3.49
CA LEU A 68 9.46 -10.41 2.42
C LEU A 68 8.99 -9.08 3.03
N VAL A 69 9.34 -7.97 2.39
CA VAL A 69 8.83 -6.64 2.75
C VAL A 69 7.99 -6.05 1.62
N VAL A 70 6.76 -5.64 1.94
CA VAL A 70 5.88 -4.88 1.05
C VAL A 70 5.99 -3.41 1.42
N ALA A 71 6.53 -2.58 0.52
CA ALA A 71 6.87 -1.17 0.73
C ALA A 71 6.32 -0.26 -0.39
N VAL A 72 5.18 -0.62 -0.96
CA VAL A 72 4.62 -0.02 -2.18
C VAL A 72 4.31 1.47 -2.09
N ASP A 73 4.06 2.02 -0.91
CA ASP A 73 3.86 3.46 -0.69
C ASP A 73 4.88 4.07 0.29
N PHE A 74 5.95 3.35 0.63
CA PHE A 74 6.96 3.78 1.61
C PHE A 74 7.68 5.06 1.20
N LEU A 75 8.07 5.18 -0.07
CA LEU A 75 8.80 6.34 -0.58
C LEU A 75 7.93 7.57 -0.83
N PHE A 76 6.59 7.44 -0.76
CA PHE A 76 5.67 8.50 -1.18
C PHE A 76 5.92 9.83 -0.46
N TRP A 77 5.98 9.83 0.87
CA TRP A 77 6.17 11.05 1.67
C TRP A 77 7.64 11.52 1.77
N PHE A 78 8.58 10.78 1.20
CA PHE A 78 9.93 11.31 0.98
C PHE A 78 9.90 12.28 -0.21
N GLY A 79 9.23 11.92 -1.30
CA GLY A 79 9.03 12.79 -2.46
C GLY A 79 7.90 13.83 -2.32
N TYR A 80 6.81 13.51 -1.62
CA TYR A 80 5.69 14.41 -1.32
C TYR A 80 5.86 15.13 0.03
N GLY A 81 5.05 16.18 0.27
CA GLY A 81 5.05 16.94 1.53
C GLY A 81 5.42 18.42 1.33
N PRO A 82 5.16 19.28 2.33
CA PRO A 82 5.37 20.72 2.21
C PRO A 82 6.86 21.07 2.33
N LYS A 83 7.63 20.75 1.29
CA LYS A 83 9.10 20.90 1.25
C LYS A 83 9.57 21.48 -0.09
N SER A 84 10.79 22.01 -0.11
CA SER A 84 11.42 22.51 -1.34
C SER A 84 11.76 21.37 -2.28
N GLU A 85 11.92 21.67 -3.57
CA GLU A 85 12.20 20.69 -4.61
C GLU A 85 13.52 19.96 -4.37
N ASP A 86 14.58 20.68 -3.97
CA ASP A 86 15.88 20.09 -3.64
C ASP A 86 15.78 19.13 -2.44
N ARG A 87 14.98 19.51 -1.43
CA ARG A 87 14.79 18.68 -0.24
C ARG A 87 14.10 17.35 -0.55
N ARG A 88 13.29 17.28 -1.61
CA ARG A 88 12.63 16.02 -2.02
C ARG A 88 13.65 14.97 -2.45
N MET A 89 14.71 15.36 -3.17
CA MET A 89 15.77 14.43 -3.57
C MET A 89 16.58 13.97 -2.36
N GLU A 90 16.97 14.88 -1.47
CA GLU A 90 17.68 14.52 -0.23
C GLU A 90 16.88 13.55 0.66
N ASP A 91 15.57 13.78 0.78
CA ASP A 91 14.68 12.88 1.51
C ASP A 91 14.56 11.52 0.80
N LEU A 92 14.45 11.50 -0.53
CA LEU A 92 14.44 10.26 -1.29
C LEU A 92 15.71 9.44 -1.04
N GLU A 93 16.90 10.05 -1.11
CA GLU A 93 18.17 9.37 -0.83
C GLU A 93 18.19 8.74 0.57
N ALA A 94 17.65 9.44 1.57
CA ALA A 94 17.51 8.88 2.92
C ALA A 94 16.59 7.65 2.92
N GLY A 95 15.44 7.72 2.25
CA GLY A 95 14.52 6.59 2.11
C GLY A 95 15.14 5.38 1.42
N LEU A 96 15.88 5.59 0.33
CA LEU A 96 16.61 4.55 -0.40
C LEU A 96 17.71 3.92 0.46
N LYS A 97 18.46 4.75 1.21
CA LYS A 97 19.46 4.26 2.17
C LYS A 97 18.85 3.34 3.21
N TYR A 98 17.68 3.69 3.76
CA TYR A 98 16.97 2.85 4.72
C TYR A 98 16.62 1.48 4.12
N LEU A 99 16.09 1.46 2.89
CA LEU A 99 15.73 0.22 2.19
C LEU A 99 16.95 -0.67 1.91
N SER A 100 18.14 -0.09 1.69
CA SER A 100 19.39 -0.86 1.44
C SER A 100 19.85 -1.74 2.62
N GLU A 101 19.32 -1.46 3.83
CA GLU A 101 19.58 -2.28 5.01
C GLU A 101 18.87 -3.64 4.97
N LEU A 102 17.80 -3.76 4.18
CA LEU A 102 17.03 -5.00 4.03
C LEU A 102 17.73 -5.94 3.05
N LYS A 103 17.83 -7.22 3.43
CA LYS A 103 18.45 -8.27 2.60
C LYS A 103 17.44 -9.23 1.97
N CYS A 104 16.21 -9.25 2.48
CA CYS A 104 15.11 -9.98 1.89
C CYS A 104 14.54 -9.25 0.64
N PRO A 105 13.74 -9.94 -0.18
CA PRO A 105 12.98 -9.30 -1.24
C PRO A 105 12.12 -8.13 -0.74
N VAL A 106 12.11 -7.04 -1.49
CA VAL A 106 11.29 -5.85 -1.21
C VAL A 106 10.45 -5.51 -2.43
N LEU A 107 9.13 -5.51 -2.26
CA LEU A 107 8.18 -5.02 -3.25
C LEU A 107 8.06 -3.50 -3.08
N LEU A 108 8.60 -2.75 -4.04
CA LEU A 108 8.72 -1.30 -4.00
C LEU A 108 8.02 -0.69 -5.21
N SER A 109 7.44 0.50 -5.05
CA SER A 109 6.91 1.25 -6.19
C SER A 109 7.69 2.54 -6.41
N ARG A 110 7.68 2.99 -7.67
CA ARG A 110 7.86 4.40 -8.03
C ARG A 110 6.82 5.27 -7.34
N ILE A 111 7.10 6.56 -7.24
CA ILE A 111 6.17 7.55 -6.69
C ILE A 111 5.17 7.94 -7.79
N PRO A 112 3.87 7.64 -7.64
CA PRO A 112 2.85 8.02 -8.61
C PRO A 112 2.59 9.53 -8.59
N ASP A 113 2.22 10.11 -9.73
CA ASP A 113 1.64 11.46 -9.74
C ASP A 113 0.29 11.43 -9.01
N MET A 114 0.13 12.23 -7.96
CA MET A 114 -1.10 12.35 -7.19
C MET A 114 -1.69 13.77 -7.21
N LYS A 115 -1.33 14.60 -8.20
CA LYS A 115 -1.83 15.97 -8.34
C LYS A 115 -3.35 16.07 -8.39
N ALA A 116 -4.05 15.05 -8.88
CA ALA A 116 -5.52 14.99 -8.88
C ALA A 116 -6.13 15.08 -7.47
N SER A 117 -5.36 14.80 -6.41
CA SER A 117 -5.78 14.93 -5.02
C SER A 117 -5.58 16.34 -4.43
N VAL A 118 -5.06 17.29 -5.22
CA VAL A 118 -4.94 18.69 -4.78
C VAL A 118 -6.32 19.29 -4.52
N GLY A 119 -6.49 19.92 -3.34
CA GLY A 119 -7.79 20.42 -2.88
C GLY A 119 -8.69 19.34 -2.29
N LYS A 120 -8.21 18.08 -2.25
CA LYS A 120 -8.85 16.94 -1.57
C LYS A 120 -7.99 16.54 -0.37
N MET A 121 -6.98 15.70 -0.57
CA MET A 121 -6.07 15.25 0.50
C MET A 121 -4.70 15.94 0.45
N LEU A 122 -4.37 16.58 -0.68
CA LEU A 122 -3.10 17.28 -0.86
C LEU A 122 -3.32 18.78 -1.05
N SER A 123 -2.36 19.56 -0.59
CA SER A 123 -2.20 20.97 -0.96
C SER A 123 -1.19 21.10 -2.12
N PRO A 124 -1.24 22.18 -2.92
CA PRO A 124 -0.30 22.38 -4.02
C PRO A 124 1.17 22.31 -3.59
N ARG A 125 1.49 22.84 -2.40
CA ARG A 125 2.86 22.83 -1.83
C ARG A 125 3.38 21.42 -1.52
N GLN A 126 2.49 20.43 -1.38
CA GLN A 126 2.88 19.06 -1.12
C GLN A 126 3.31 18.29 -2.36
N VAL A 127 2.95 18.78 -3.55
CA VAL A 127 3.15 18.06 -4.81
C VAL A 127 4.48 18.48 -5.45
N PRO A 128 5.38 17.54 -5.80
CA PRO A 128 6.57 17.86 -6.59
C PRO A 128 6.21 18.45 -7.95
N ARG A 129 7.08 19.30 -8.51
CA ARG A 129 6.94 19.68 -9.92
C ARG A 129 7.11 18.43 -10.81
N PRO A 130 6.50 18.40 -12.01
CA PRO A 130 6.60 17.25 -12.91
C PRO A 130 8.05 16.81 -13.21
N ALA A 131 8.96 17.77 -13.47
CA ALA A 131 10.37 17.48 -13.69
C ALA A 131 11.04 16.86 -12.46
N THR A 132 10.70 17.33 -11.26
CA THR A 132 11.20 16.77 -10.00
C THR A 132 10.67 15.37 -9.78
N LEU A 133 9.37 15.12 -9.98
CA LEU A 133 8.79 13.78 -9.85
C LEU A 133 9.44 12.79 -10.82
N LYS A 134 9.67 13.21 -12.07
CA LYS A 134 10.40 12.43 -13.07
C LYS A 134 11.80 12.08 -12.56
N GLY A 135 12.57 13.06 -12.09
CA GLY A 135 13.91 12.84 -11.55
C GLY A 135 13.95 11.92 -10.32
N LEU A 136 12.96 12.03 -9.42
CA LEU A 136 12.82 11.12 -8.28
C LEU A 136 12.62 9.67 -8.73
N ASN A 137 11.75 9.44 -9.72
CA ASN A 137 11.47 8.11 -10.24
C ASN A 137 12.63 7.53 -11.06
N GLU A 138 13.31 8.35 -11.87
CA GLU A 138 14.55 7.95 -12.56
C GLU A 138 15.64 7.52 -11.56
N ARG A 139 15.74 8.24 -10.43
CA ARG A 139 16.66 7.87 -9.35
C ARG A 139 16.28 6.56 -8.65
N ILE A 140 14.99 6.33 -8.40
CA ILE A 140 14.48 5.05 -7.87
C ILE A 140 14.84 3.90 -8.82
N ASP A 141 14.68 4.10 -10.13
CA ASP A 141 15.01 3.10 -11.14
C ASP A 141 16.49 2.74 -11.17
N ALA A 142 17.35 3.76 -11.22
CA ALA A 142 18.79 3.57 -11.17
C ALA A 142 19.22 2.84 -9.89
N TRP A 143 18.67 3.23 -8.74
CA TRP A 143 18.95 2.57 -7.46
C TRP A 143 18.50 1.11 -7.46
N ALA A 144 17.26 0.83 -7.90
CA ALA A 144 16.71 -0.52 -7.89
C ALA A 144 17.47 -1.47 -8.82
N ALA A 145 17.99 -0.97 -9.95
CA ALA A 145 18.82 -1.76 -10.87
C ALA A 145 20.12 -2.30 -10.21
N GLU A 146 20.66 -1.58 -9.22
CA GLU A 146 21.84 -1.97 -8.47
C GLU A 146 21.52 -2.94 -7.31
N HIS A 147 20.24 -3.10 -6.93
CA HIS A 147 19.82 -3.84 -5.75
C HIS A 147 18.95 -5.05 -6.15
N LYS A 148 19.57 -6.22 -6.29
CA LYS A 148 18.94 -7.46 -6.79
C LYS A 148 17.71 -7.94 -6.03
N ASN A 149 17.56 -7.54 -4.76
CA ASN A 149 16.44 -7.88 -3.89
C ASN A 149 15.25 -6.91 -4.01
N ILE A 150 15.37 -5.84 -4.81
CA ILE A 150 14.28 -4.90 -5.05
C ILE A 150 13.47 -5.35 -6.26
N ILE A 151 12.16 -5.39 -6.09
CA ILE A 151 11.20 -5.77 -7.12
C ILE A 151 10.28 -4.57 -7.33
N LEU A 152 10.41 -3.91 -8.48
CA LEU A 152 9.59 -2.75 -8.82
C LEU A 152 8.19 -3.18 -9.24
N VAL A 153 7.20 -2.66 -8.51
CA VAL A 153 5.77 -2.79 -8.80
C VAL A 153 5.34 -1.60 -9.67
N PRO A 154 4.71 -1.82 -10.84
CA PRO A 154 4.37 -0.76 -11.79
C PRO A 154 3.08 -0.01 -11.39
N MET A 155 3.01 0.49 -10.16
CA MET A 155 1.82 1.19 -9.64
C MET A 155 1.59 2.54 -10.32
N ALA A 156 2.67 3.25 -10.67
CA ALA A 156 2.57 4.56 -11.32
C ALA A 156 1.96 4.44 -12.73
N GLU A 157 2.42 3.46 -13.49
CA GLU A 157 1.89 3.13 -14.82
C GLU A 157 0.45 2.64 -14.72
N PHE A 158 0.16 1.74 -13.78
CA PHE A 158 -1.19 1.26 -13.51
C PHE A 158 -2.18 2.40 -13.22
N LEU A 159 -1.78 3.37 -12.39
CA LEU A 159 -2.62 4.52 -12.08
C LEU A 159 -2.78 5.48 -13.27
N ASN A 160 -1.74 5.64 -14.08
CA ASN A 160 -1.80 6.45 -15.30
C ASN A 160 -2.80 5.87 -16.31
N ASP A 161 -2.77 4.55 -16.52
CA ASP A 161 -3.73 3.89 -17.41
C ASP A 161 -5.17 3.99 -16.89
N LEU A 162 -5.39 3.80 -15.57
CA LEU A 162 -6.70 4.00 -14.95
C LEU A 162 -7.23 5.43 -15.13
N ARG A 163 -6.37 6.44 -14.99
CA ARG A 163 -6.76 7.86 -15.19
C ARG A 163 -6.97 8.22 -16.65
N ALA A 164 -6.26 7.56 -17.55
CA ALA A 164 -6.49 7.66 -18.98
C ALA A 164 -7.79 6.95 -19.43
N GLY A 165 -8.51 6.31 -18.49
CA GLY A 165 -9.76 5.62 -18.77
C GLY A 165 -9.57 4.26 -19.46
N LYS A 166 -8.34 3.76 -19.55
CA LYS A 166 -8.05 2.50 -20.25
C LYS A 166 -8.51 1.30 -19.42
N ALA A 167 -8.80 0.20 -20.12
CA ALA A 167 -8.89 -1.11 -19.48
C ALA A 167 -7.50 -1.51 -18.94
N VAL A 168 -7.47 -2.08 -17.74
CA VAL A 168 -6.22 -2.53 -17.10
C VAL A 168 -6.34 -3.99 -16.68
N LYS A 169 -5.23 -4.73 -16.79
CA LYS A 169 -5.16 -6.13 -16.38
C LYS A 169 -4.23 -6.28 -15.19
N VAL A 170 -4.68 -7.01 -14.18
CA VAL A 170 -3.91 -7.37 -13.00
C VAL A 170 -3.98 -8.89 -12.83
N ALA A 171 -2.85 -9.58 -13.05
CA ALA A 171 -2.80 -11.03 -13.07
C ALA A 171 -3.90 -11.63 -13.99
N LYS A 172 -4.80 -12.45 -13.44
CA LYS A 172 -5.93 -13.07 -14.17
C LYS A 172 -7.16 -12.16 -14.28
N ILE A 173 -7.20 -10.99 -13.63
CA ILE A 173 -8.34 -10.07 -13.61
C ILE A 173 -8.19 -8.94 -14.61
N SER A 174 -9.29 -8.60 -15.28
CA SER A 174 -9.38 -7.44 -16.16
C SER A 174 -10.39 -6.45 -15.60
N TYR A 175 -9.98 -5.19 -15.47
CA TYR A 175 -10.83 -4.08 -15.13
C TYR A 175 -11.19 -3.32 -16.42
N PRO A 176 -12.48 -3.13 -16.73
CA PRO A 176 -12.90 -2.41 -17.92
C PRO A 176 -12.54 -0.93 -17.84
N GLU A 177 -12.63 -0.25 -18.98
CA GLU A 177 -12.53 1.20 -19.08
C GLU A 177 -13.44 1.91 -18.05
N GLY A 178 -12.95 2.99 -17.45
CA GLY A 178 -13.70 3.74 -16.43
C GLY A 178 -13.70 3.13 -15.01
N SER A 179 -12.96 2.04 -14.75
CA SER A 179 -12.88 1.39 -13.43
C SER A 179 -12.18 2.20 -12.33
N ILE A 180 -11.76 3.45 -12.59
CA ILE A 180 -11.01 4.25 -11.61
C ILE A 180 -11.75 4.40 -10.27
N ARG A 181 -13.08 4.52 -10.25
CA ARG A 181 -13.84 4.64 -8.99
C ARG A 181 -14.07 3.33 -8.26
N THR A 182 -13.88 2.21 -8.94
CA THR A 182 -13.83 0.89 -8.32
C THR A 182 -12.56 0.75 -7.48
N LEU A 183 -11.43 1.31 -7.97
CA LEU A 183 -10.11 1.07 -7.42
C LEU A 183 -9.53 2.23 -6.61
N LEU A 184 -9.93 3.47 -6.91
CA LEU A 184 -9.44 4.69 -6.28
C LEU A 184 -10.59 5.44 -5.62
N GLN A 185 -10.39 5.81 -4.36
CA GLN A 185 -11.36 6.61 -3.61
C GLN A 185 -11.59 7.97 -4.27
N ARG A 186 -12.69 8.63 -3.92
CA ARG A 186 -13.06 9.97 -4.43
C ARG A 186 -12.03 11.05 -4.12
N ASP A 187 -11.13 10.77 -3.17
CA ASP A 187 -10.02 11.64 -2.81
C ASP A 187 -8.87 11.66 -3.82
N GLU A 188 -8.89 10.80 -4.84
CA GLU A 188 -7.87 10.65 -5.89
C GLU A 188 -6.48 10.24 -5.40
N LEU A 189 -6.37 9.74 -4.18
CA LEU A 189 -5.10 9.40 -3.54
C LEU A 189 -5.09 7.98 -3.03
N HIS A 190 -6.14 7.60 -2.30
CA HIS A 190 -6.16 6.33 -1.59
C HIS A 190 -6.89 5.26 -2.40
N PRO A 191 -6.41 4.01 -2.40
CA PRO A 191 -7.14 2.90 -2.99
C PRO A 191 -8.41 2.60 -2.20
N THR A 192 -9.45 2.11 -2.87
CA THR A 192 -10.57 1.41 -2.20
C THR A 192 -10.09 0.07 -1.66
N LEU A 193 -10.92 -0.66 -0.92
CA LEU A 193 -10.61 -2.04 -0.54
C LEU A 193 -10.29 -2.91 -1.76
N GLU A 194 -11.01 -2.71 -2.87
CA GLU A 194 -10.74 -3.42 -4.12
C GLU A 194 -9.43 -2.96 -4.78
N GLY A 195 -9.16 -1.67 -4.75
CA GLY A 195 -7.89 -1.11 -5.22
C GLY A 195 -6.69 -1.65 -4.44
N MET A 196 -6.84 -1.90 -3.14
CA MET A 196 -5.79 -2.51 -2.33
C MET A 196 -5.53 -3.96 -2.73
N VAL A 197 -6.59 -4.73 -3.02
CA VAL A 197 -6.42 -6.11 -3.53
C VAL A 197 -5.77 -6.09 -4.91
N ALA A 198 -6.21 -5.20 -5.82
CA ALA A 198 -5.59 -5.05 -7.14
C ALA A 198 -4.11 -4.68 -7.04
N LEU A 199 -3.75 -3.75 -6.14
CA LEU A 199 -2.36 -3.37 -5.89
C LEU A 199 -1.54 -4.57 -5.38
N MET A 200 -2.08 -5.37 -4.45
CA MET A 200 -1.38 -6.55 -3.97
C MET A 200 -1.28 -7.65 -5.02
N ALA A 201 -2.32 -7.91 -5.80
CA ALA A 201 -2.28 -8.88 -6.89
C ALA A 201 -1.21 -8.49 -7.93
N LEU A 202 -1.11 -7.20 -8.27
CA LEU A 202 -0.04 -6.68 -9.13
C LEU A 202 1.35 -6.91 -8.51
N SER A 203 1.48 -6.69 -7.21
CA SER A 203 2.74 -6.85 -6.49
C SER A 203 3.18 -8.32 -6.40
N LEU A 204 2.26 -9.22 -6.07
CA LEU A 204 2.50 -10.66 -5.98
C LEU A 204 2.77 -11.28 -7.36
N PHE A 205 2.12 -10.79 -8.41
CA PHE A 205 2.45 -11.16 -9.78
C PHE A 205 3.92 -10.85 -10.11
N LYS A 206 4.41 -9.65 -9.75
CA LYS A 206 5.83 -9.28 -9.91
C LYS A 206 6.78 -10.11 -9.03
N LEU A 207 6.33 -10.51 -7.84
CA LEU A 207 7.07 -11.43 -6.99
C LEU A 207 7.25 -12.79 -7.68
N CYS A 208 6.18 -13.37 -8.24
CA CYS A 208 6.22 -14.65 -8.96
C CYS A 208 7.08 -14.59 -10.23
N GLU A 209 7.06 -13.47 -10.98
CA GLU A 209 7.95 -13.29 -12.14
C GLU A 209 9.44 -13.35 -11.75
N ARG A 210 9.78 -12.94 -10.52
CA ARG A 210 11.15 -12.88 -10.01
C ARG A 210 11.60 -14.18 -9.33
N HIS A 211 10.68 -14.86 -8.66
CA HIS A 211 10.92 -16.02 -7.80
C HIS A 211 10.20 -17.25 -8.37
N LYS A 212 10.96 -18.14 -9.01
CA LYS A 212 10.43 -19.31 -9.73
C LYS A 212 9.86 -20.39 -8.80
N GLU A 213 10.24 -20.34 -7.54
CA GLU A 213 9.73 -21.18 -6.47
C GLU A 213 8.29 -20.81 -6.06
N LEU A 214 7.80 -19.63 -6.46
CA LEU A 214 6.45 -19.16 -6.21
C LEU A 214 5.59 -19.30 -7.46
N SER A 215 4.37 -19.78 -7.27
CA SER A 215 3.32 -19.83 -8.28
C SER A 215 2.28 -18.75 -8.04
N GLN A 216 1.66 -18.25 -9.11
CA GLN A 216 0.47 -17.42 -8.97
C GLN A 216 -0.69 -18.17 -8.29
N ASP A 217 -0.69 -19.51 -8.36
CA ASP A 217 -1.71 -20.35 -7.72
C ASP A 217 -1.47 -20.51 -6.20
N ASP A 218 -0.34 -20.03 -5.68
CA ASP A 218 -0.10 -19.90 -4.23
C ASP A 218 -0.90 -18.73 -3.62
N PHE A 219 -1.59 -17.96 -4.48
CA PHE A 219 -2.34 -16.78 -4.10
C PHE A 219 -3.75 -16.75 -4.71
N GLU A 220 -4.75 -16.45 -3.89
CA GLU A 220 -6.04 -15.96 -4.34
C GLU A 220 -5.90 -14.50 -4.78
N MET A 221 -5.99 -14.28 -6.09
CA MET A 221 -5.85 -12.95 -6.69
C MET A 221 -7.20 -12.31 -7.06
N ASP A 222 -8.32 -13.04 -7.03
CA ASP A 222 -9.64 -12.50 -7.37
C ASP A 222 -10.09 -11.46 -6.32
N PRO A 223 -10.27 -10.19 -6.70
CA PRO A 223 -10.61 -9.13 -5.77
C PRO A 223 -11.92 -9.37 -5.05
N GLN A 224 -12.92 -10.00 -5.70
CA GLN A 224 -14.21 -10.25 -5.09
C GLN A 224 -14.12 -11.37 -4.05
N VAL A 225 -13.33 -12.41 -4.34
CA VAL A 225 -13.11 -13.51 -3.38
C VAL A 225 -12.37 -12.98 -2.16
N VAL A 226 -11.24 -12.29 -2.35
CA VAL A 226 -10.43 -11.73 -1.24
C VAL A 226 -11.26 -10.74 -0.42
N LYS A 227 -11.99 -9.82 -1.06
CA LYS A 227 -12.87 -8.86 -0.36
C LYS A 227 -13.89 -9.58 0.52
N LYS A 228 -14.54 -10.61 0.00
CA LYS A 228 -15.52 -11.39 0.76
C LYS A 228 -14.87 -12.06 1.99
N ARG A 229 -13.69 -12.67 1.82
CA ARG A 229 -12.92 -13.30 2.91
C ARG A 229 -12.55 -12.29 4.00
N VAL A 230 -11.96 -11.16 3.60
CA VAL A 230 -11.55 -10.07 4.50
C VAL A 230 -12.75 -9.51 5.28
N ILE A 231 -13.85 -9.19 4.59
CA ILE A 231 -15.05 -8.63 5.23
C ILE A 231 -15.64 -9.64 6.22
N ALA A 232 -15.70 -10.93 5.86
CA ALA A 232 -16.18 -11.98 6.75
C ALA A 232 -15.29 -12.11 8.00
N ALA A 233 -13.97 -12.09 7.84
CA ALA A 233 -13.01 -12.15 8.96
C ALA A 233 -13.16 -10.95 9.90
N VAL A 234 -13.26 -9.74 9.35
CA VAL A 234 -13.46 -8.49 10.11
C VAL A 234 -14.77 -8.53 10.91
N ARG A 235 -15.84 -9.09 10.35
CA ARG A 235 -17.15 -9.24 11.01
C ARG A 235 -17.11 -10.29 12.13
N ARG A 236 -16.45 -11.43 11.93
CA ARG A 236 -16.30 -12.47 12.96
C ARG A 236 -15.49 -12.00 14.17
N GLY A 237 -14.53 -11.11 13.97
CA GLY A 237 -13.78 -10.45 15.05
C GLY A 237 -14.58 -9.40 15.84
N LYS A 238 -15.88 -9.21 15.55
CA LYS A 238 -16.79 -8.36 16.34
C LYS A 238 -17.27 -9.18 17.53
N LYS A 239 -16.68 -8.97 18.73
CA LYS A 239 -17.36 -9.38 19.97
C LYS A 239 -18.77 -8.75 19.96
N PRO A 240 -19.84 -9.47 20.32
CA PRO A 240 -21.14 -8.85 20.46
C PRO A 240 -21.03 -7.68 21.43
N GLU A 241 -21.54 -6.51 21.03
CA GLU A 241 -21.70 -5.38 21.95
C GLU A 241 -22.54 -5.87 23.13
N ASP A 242 -21.99 -5.75 24.33
CA ASP A 242 -22.73 -6.00 25.57
C ASP A 242 -23.99 -5.15 25.52
N LYS A 243 -25.14 -5.80 25.35
CA LYS A 243 -26.43 -5.15 25.51
C LYS A 243 -26.50 -4.77 26.98
N THR A 244 -26.16 -3.52 27.29
CA THR A 244 -26.42 -2.93 28.60
C THR A 244 -27.89 -3.21 28.95
N PRO A 245 -28.19 -3.99 30.01
CA PRO A 245 -29.56 -4.24 30.39
C PRO A 245 -30.20 -2.91 30.77
N ALA A 246 -31.36 -2.63 30.19
CA ALA A 246 -32.16 -1.46 30.52
C ALA A 246 -32.35 -1.41 32.04
N LYS A 247 -31.95 -0.29 32.67
CA LYS A 247 -32.24 -0.04 34.08
C LYS A 247 -33.74 -0.04 34.28
N ASN A 248 -34.25 -1.06 34.97
CA ASN A 248 -35.58 -1.03 35.55
C ASN A 248 -35.64 0.17 36.51
N LYS A 249 -36.46 1.17 36.16
CA LYS A 249 -36.98 2.13 37.14
C LYS A 249 -37.79 1.32 38.15
N LYS A 250 -37.35 1.30 39.40
CA LYS A 250 -38.20 1.00 40.55
C LYS A 250 -38.52 2.31 41.23
N ASP A 251 -39.81 2.53 41.40
CA ASP A 251 -40.40 3.59 42.18
C ASP A 251 -39.96 3.48 43.65
N SER A 252 -39.59 4.62 44.23
CA SER A 252 -39.57 4.90 45.67
C SER A 252 -39.64 6.42 45.85
#